data_AF-A0A3D2UGD7-F1
#
_entry.id   AF-A0A3D2UGD7-F1
#
_cell.length_a   1.000
_cell.length_b   1.000
_cell.length_c   1.000
_cell.angle_alpha   90.00
_cell.angle_beta   90.00
_cell.angle_gamma   90.00
#
_symmetry.space_group_name_H-M   'P 1'
#
loop_
_entity.id
_entity.type
_entity.pdbx_description
1 polymer ?
#
loop_
_entity_poly.entity_id
_entity_poly.type
_entity_poly.pdbx_seq_one_letter_code
_entity_poly.pdbx_strand_id
1 'polypeptide(L)'
;AQAAQDFAAIFSTLSANVQAARNADQFAAVYTEQVDWQLRLGEAGEEGLLDTVASLVNSLRRDFGEWVVSNYPKWMDGAPDRPLLSVDLVREFLVPRLSSDPVYFVVLDCMRLDQWRAIAPLLSEFFDVEETIHYSILPTATPYARNAIFSGQYPDEIAETHPGWWDASDDEGSLNTFEDELLAEQLRRLTGRDVPVHYDKIFSDRQRAKVRGRVNSALKNPGSVIALVFNFVDLMTHGRSESPILMEVARDEAALRDLTRTWFERSTAFDILREAARRGHEVILTTDHGSILCQHPSTVFARKDATSNLRYKFGQDLRAEQKSTAYVTRDERHLRLPAGRLGMSYLIALEDYFFVYPTKLREYQARYRNSFLHGGISPEEMIVPVASLKPRA
;
A
#
# COMPACT_ATOMS: atom_id res chain seq x y z
N ALA A 1 31.10 0.42 -10.99
CA ALA A 1 32.21 1.42 -10.88
C ALA A 1 31.70 2.84 -10.63
N GLN A 2 30.95 3.48 -11.53
CA GLN A 2 30.41 4.83 -11.28
C GLN A 2 29.36 4.83 -10.16
N ALA A 3 28.39 3.92 -10.19
CA ALA A 3 27.36 3.81 -9.15
C ALA A 3 27.94 3.62 -7.74
N ALA A 4 28.99 2.80 -7.61
CA ALA A 4 29.72 2.61 -6.36
C ALA A 4 30.42 3.89 -5.87
N GLN A 5 31.05 4.64 -6.77
CA GLN A 5 31.68 5.93 -6.43
C GLN A 5 30.65 6.97 -6.00
N ASP A 6 29.53 7.07 -6.72
CA ASP A 6 28.45 8.00 -6.39
C ASP A 6 27.83 7.64 -5.02
N PHE A 7 27.59 6.34 -4.76
CA PHE A 7 27.06 5.89 -3.47
C PHE A 7 28.03 6.20 -2.33
N ALA A 8 29.32 5.92 -2.52
CA ALA A 8 30.35 6.22 -1.52
C ALA A 8 30.40 7.73 -1.19
N ALA A 9 30.16 8.60 -2.18
CA ALA A 9 30.14 10.05 -1.98
C ALA A 9 28.94 10.52 -1.13
N ILE A 10 27.78 9.85 -1.21
CA ILE A 10 26.57 10.22 -0.46
C ILE A 10 26.38 9.44 0.83
N PHE A 11 27.11 8.34 1.04
CA PHE A 11 26.85 7.39 2.13
C PHE A 11 26.80 8.04 3.51
N SER A 12 27.76 8.93 3.82
CA SER A 12 27.79 9.64 5.10
C SER A 12 26.55 10.52 5.30
N THR A 13 26.12 11.20 4.24
CA THR A 13 24.90 12.04 4.24
C THR A 13 23.65 11.20 4.42
N LEU A 14 23.50 10.11 3.65
CA LEU A 14 22.36 9.21 3.76
C LEU A 14 22.26 8.59 5.17
N SER A 15 23.40 8.13 5.73
CA SER A 15 23.47 7.62 7.09
C SER A 15 23.08 8.67 8.13
N ALA A 16 23.54 9.91 7.98
CA ALA A 16 23.16 11.01 8.86
C ALA A 16 21.66 11.34 8.75
N ASN A 17 21.10 11.32 7.53
CA ASN A 17 19.68 11.59 7.29
C ASN A 17 18.78 10.51 7.91
N VAL A 18 19.16 9.23 7.82
CA VAL A 18 18.47 8.12 8.54
C VAL A 18 18.39 8.43 10.02
N GLN A 19 19.52 8.78 10.64
CA GLN A 19 19.56 9.09 12.07
C GLN A 19 18.82 10.38 12.45
N ALA A 20 18.65 11.32 11.51
CA ALA A 20 18.05 12.64 11.75
C ALA A 20 16.56 12.72 11.41
N ALA A 21 15.96 11.72 10.76
CA ALA A 21 14.56 11.72 10.37
C ALA A 21 13.62 11.73 11.59
N ARG A 22 12.76 12.74 11.70
CA ARG A 22 11.83 12.95 12.84
C ARG A 22 10.41 13.32 12.43
N ASN A 23 10.15 13.48 11.13
CA ASN A 23 8.83 13.79 10.58
C ASN A 23 8.56 13.04 9.28
N ALA A 24 7.31 13.10 8.81
CA ALA A 24 6.84 12.32 7.67
C ALA A 24 7.62 12.62 6.37
N ASP A 25 7.91 13.89 6.10
CA ASP A 25 8.65 14.28 4.90
C ASP A 25 10.08 13.74 4.91
N GLN A 26 10.74 13.77 6.07
CA GLN A 26 12.10 13.25 6.24
C GLN A 26 12.13 11.72 6.10
N PHE A 27 11.19 10.99 6.71
CA PHE A 27 11.11 9.54 6.55
C PHE A 27 10.83 9.15 5.09
N ALA A 28 9.90 9.84 4.43
CA ALA A 28 9.59 9.61 3.02
C ALA A 28 10.80 9.89 2.12
N ALA A 29 11.51 11.01 2.33
CA ALA A 29 12.69 11.36 1.55
C ALA A 29 13.82 10.34 1.72
N VAL A 30 14.13 9.94 2.95
CA VAL A 30 15.19 8.96 3.23
C VAL A 30 14.84 7.59 2.66
N TYR A 31 13.61 7.13 2.85
CA TYR A 31 13.17 5.84 2.30
C TYR A 31 13.21 5.85 0.77
N THR A 32 12.78 6.94 0.14
CA THR A 32 12.85 7.11 -1.31
C THR A 32 14.30 7.04 -1.81
N GLU A 33 15.22 7.76 -1.16
CA GLU A 33 16.64 7.74 -1.53
C GLU A 33 17.25 6.33 -1.34
N GLN A 34 16.87 5.60 -0.28
CA GLN A 34 17.29 4.21 -0.10
C GLN A 34 16.80 3.30 -1.22
N VAL A 35 15.52 3.41 -1.60
CA VAL A 35 14.94 2.66 -2.72
C VAL A 35 15.69 2.95 -4.03
N ASP A 36 15.93 4.23 -4.33
CA ASP A 36 16.64 4.61 -5.55
C ASP A 36 18.07 4.03 -5.59
N TRP A 37 18.77 4.03 -4.45
CA TRP A 37 20.09 3.40 -4.35
C TRP A 37 20.05 1.87 -4.43
N GLN A 38 19.04 1.20 -3.87
CA GLN A 38 18.86 -0.24 -4.04
C GLN A 38 18.72 -0.60 -5.53
N LEU A 39 17.95 0.16 -6.30
CA LEU A 39 17.80 -0.07 -7.74
C LEU A 39 19.13 0.19 -8.48
N ARG A 40 19.73 1.37 -8.30
CA ARG A 40 20.96 1.76 -9.01
C ARG A 40 22.13 0.81 -8.74
N LEU A 41 22.31 0.37 -7.49
CA LEU A 41 23.37 -0.57 -7.14
C LEU A 41 23.07 -1.99 -7.62
N GLY A 42 21.80 -2.40 -7.60
CA GLY A 42 21.34 -3.68 -8.14
C GLY A 42 21.60 -3.80 -9.63
N GLU A 43 21.24 -2.77 -10.41
CA GLU A 43 21.51 -2.70 -11.85
C GLU A 43 23.02 -2.70 -12.17
N ALA A 44 23.83 -2.10 -11.29
CA ALA A 44 25.28 -2.07 -11.43
C ALA A 44 25.99 -3.36 -10.97
N GLY A 45 25.27 -4.32 -10.37
CA GLY A 45 25.84 -5.56 -9.83
C GLY A 45 26.74 -5.36 -8.60
N GLU A 46 26.54 -4.29 -7.84
CA GLU A 46 27.38 -3.90 -6.70
C GLU A 46 26.88 -4.56 -5.39
N GLU A 47 26.90 -5.90 -5.32
CA GLU A 47 26.30 -6.68 -4.22
C GLU A 47 26.78 -6.25 -2.82
N GLY A 48 28.08 -6.00 -2.64
CA GLY A 48 28.62 -5.61 -1.33
C GLY A 48 28.10 -4.26 -0.81
N LEU A 49 27.65 -3.36 -1.70
CA LEU A 49 27.03 -2.09 -1.31
C LEU A 49 25.54 -2.24 -1.01
N LEU A 50 24.87 -3.23 -1.61
CA LEU A 50 23.47 -3.53 -1.30
C LEU A 50 23.29 -3.95 0.17
N ASP A 51 24.21 -4.74 0.73
CA ASP A 51 24.20 -5.10 2.16
C ASP A 51 24.31 -3.88 3.08
N THR A 52 25.09 -2.88 2.64
CA THR A 52 25.24 -1.61 3.35
C THR A 52 23.92 -0.82 3.33
N VAL A 53 23.24 -0.75 2.18
CA VAL A 53 21.92 -0.12 2.08
C VAL A 53 20.88 -0.88 2.90
N ALA A 54 20.87 -2.22 2.87
CA ALA A 54 19.97 -3.04 3.67
C ALA A 54 20.12 -2.78 5.18
N SER A 55 21.36 -2.56 5.64
CA SER A 55 21.63 -2.18 7.02
C SER A 55 21.04 -0.81 7.39
N LEU A 56 21.11 0.16 6.48
CA LEU A 56 20.49 1.48 6.65
C LEU A 56 18.96 1.40 6.65
N VAL A 57 18.36 0.57 5.79
CA VAL A 57 16.91 0.30 5.77
C VAL A 57 16.46 -0.28 7.10
N ASN A 58 17.18 -1.26 7.64
CA ASN A 58 16.85 -1.85 8.94
C ASN A 58 16.96 -0.85 10.10
N SER A 59 17.88 0.11 10.03
CA SER A 59 17.94 1.21 11.00
C SER A 59 16.72 2.12 10.86
N LEU A 60 16.36 2.49 9.62
CA LEU A 60 15.21 3.35 9.34
C LEU A 60 13.90 2.70 9.80
N ARG A 61 13.70 1.40 9.56
CA ARG A 61 12.51 0.64 9.99
C ARG A 61 12.25 0.77 11.48
N ARG A 62 13.31 0.70 12.30
CA ARG A 62 13.23 0.80 13.75
C ARG A 62 12.78 2.19 14.19
N ASP A 63 13.48 3.22 13.71
CA ASP A 63 13.17 4.62 14.03
C ASP A 63 11.78 5.02 13.51
N PHE A 64 11.41 4.53 12.34
CA PHE A 64 10.10 4.72 11.73
C PHE A 64 8.99 4.08 12.57
N GLY A 65 9.17 2.83 13.01
CA GLY A 65 8.19 2.14 13.85
C GLY A 65 7.92 2.87 15.16
N GLU A 66 8.97 3.31 15.86
CA GLU A 66 8.85 4.10 17.09
C GLU A 66 8.15 5.44 16.85
N TRP A 67 8.49 6.11 15.74
CA TRP A 67 7.88 7.38 15.34
C TRP A 67 6.40 7.21 15.00
N VAL A 68 6.01 6.21 14.21
CA VAL A 68 4.59 5.95 13.86
C VAL A 68 3.79 5.62 15.12
N VAL A 69 4.27 4.71 15.98
CA VAL A 69 3.60 4.36 17.25
C VAL A 69 3.30 5.60 18.11
N SER A 70 4.23 6.56 18.12
CA SER A 70 4.13 7.76 18.95
C SER A 70 3.28 8.88 18.34
N ASN A 71 3.04 8.86 17.02
CA ASN A 71 2.41 9.97 16.30
C ASN A 71 1.11 9.59 15.59
N TYR A 72 0.94 8.35 15.17
CA TYR A 72 -0.26 7.90 14.46
C TYR A 72 -1.55 8.20 15.22
N PRO A 73 -1.67 7.94 16.55
CA PRO A 73 -2.88 8.32 17.30
C PRO A 73 -3.18 9.82 17.24
N LYS A 74 -2.15 10.66 17.23
CA LYS A 74 -2.31 12.12 17.13
C LYS A 74 -2.83 12.53 15.75
N TRP A 75 -2.38 11.85 14.69
CA TRP A 75 -2.92 12.06 13.35
C TRP A 75 -4.42 11.73 13.29
N MET A 76 -4.81 10.65 13.96
CA MET A 76 -6.21 10.23 14.07
C MET A 76 -7.07 11.21 14.87
N ASP A 77 -6.45 11.92 15.82
CA ASP A 77 -7.04 13.04 16.60
C ASP A 77 -6.98 14.39 15.86
N GLY A 78 -6.61 14.41 14.58
CA GLY A 78 -6.65 15.61 13.73
C GLY A 78 -5.46 16.55 13.90
N ALA A 79 -4.30 16.03 14.30
CA ALA A 79 -3.06 16.83 14.34
C ALA A 79 -2.80 17.51 12.98
N PRO A 80 -2.50 18.83 12.96
CA PRO A 80 -2.39 19.60 11.73
C PRO A 80 -1.13 19.25 10.90
N ASP A 81 -0.15 18.61 11.53
CA ASP A 81 1.12 18.16 10.94
C ASP A 81 1.07 16.68 10.49
N ARG A 82 -0.12 16.06 10.42
CA ARG A 82 -0.26 14.72 9.85
C ARG A 82 0.15 14.71 8.37
N PRO A 83 0.74 13.62 7.86
CA PRO A 83 1.00 13.49 6.43
C PRO A 83 -0.30 13.39 5.62
N LEU A 84 -0.14 13.46 4.30
CA LEU A 84 -1.15 13.02 3.35
C LEU A 84 -1.43 11.53 3.58
N LEU A 85 -2.69 11.17 3.82
CA LEU A 85 -3.12 9.80 4.11
C LEU A 85 -4.02 9.23 3.00
N SER A 86 -4.27 7.93 3.03
CA SER A 86 -5.23 7.23 2.15
C SER A 86 -6.56 7.98 1.99
N VAL A 87 -7.12 8.54 3.07
CA VAL A 87 -8.41 9.26 3.09
C VAL A 87 -8.42 10.55 2.28
N ASP A 88 -7.26 11.10 1.93
CA ASP A 88 -7.14 12.40 1.27
C ASP A 88 -7.07 12.28 -0.27
N LEU A 89 -6.70 11.10 -0.81
CA LEU A 89 -6.25 10.98 -2.20
C LEU A 89 -7.28 11.44 -3.23
N VAL A 90 -8.55 11.07 -3.06
CA VAL A 90 -9.59 11.49 -4.02
C VAL A 90 -9.83 12.99 -3.96
N ARG A 91 -9.80 13.61 -2.78
CA ARG A 91 -9.95 15.07 -2.63
C ARG A 91 -8.79 15.82 -3.27
N GLU A 92 -7.56 15.38 -3.00
CA GLU A 92 -6.36 16.14 -3.39
C GLU A 92 -5.92 15.87 -4.84
N PHE A 93 -6.16 14.67 -5.38
CA PHE A 93 -5.64 14.28 -6.69
C PHE A 93 -6.74 14.08 -7.73
N LEU A 94 -7.87 13.47 -7.37
CA LEU A 94 -8.92 13.15 -8.34
C LEU A 94 -9.87 14.33 -8.59
N VAL A 95 -10.41 14.94 -7.52
CA VAL A 95 -11.38 16.04 -7.64
C VAL A 95 -10.87 17.23 -8.47
N PRO A 96 -9.61 17.70 -8.32
CA PRO A 96 -9.10 18.82 -9.12
C PRO A 96 -9.01 18.53 -10.63
N ARG A 97 -9.10 17.26 -11.04
CA ARG A 97 -9.00 16.81 -12.44
C ARG A 97 -10.34 16.49 -13.07
N LEU A 98 -11.43 16.60 -12.31
CA LEU A 98 -12.77 16.41 -12.86
C LEU A 98 -13.07 17.51 -13.88
N SER A 99 -13.34 17.11 -15.12
CA SER A 99 -13.66 18.01 -16.22
C SER A 99 -14.77 17.41 -17.10
N SER A 100 -14.95 17.92 -18.32
CA SER A 100 -15.78 17.29 -19.34
C SER A 100 -15.14 16.02 -19.91
N ASP A 101 -13.82 15.90 -19.83
CA ASP A 101 -13.09 14.73 -20.28
C ASP A 101 -13.06 13.66 -19.18
N PRO A 102 -13.19 12.38 -19.52
CA PRO A 102 -12.97 11.29 -18.58
C PRO A 102 -11.59 11.34 -17.92
N VAL A 103 -11.54 10.98 -16.64
CA VAL A 103 -10.30 10.82 -15.87
C VAL A 103 -10.21 9.40 -15.33
N TYR A 104 -9.03 8.82 -15.36
CA TYR A 104 -8.78 7.49 -14.83
C TYR A 104 -8.27 7.59 -13.39
N PHE A 105 -8.81 6.75 -12.52
CA PHE A 105 -8.31 6.55 -11.17
C PHE A 105 -7.93 5.09 -10.99
N VAL A 106 -6.63 4.81 -10.96
CA VAL A 106 -6.08 3.45 -11.00
C VAL A 106 -5.39 3.13 -9.68
N VAL A 107 -5.80 2.04 -9.05
CA VAL A 107 -5.16 1.49 -7.85
C VAL A 107 -4.49 0.16 -8.20
N LEU A 108 -3.18 0.08 -8.03
CA LEU A 108 -2.43 -1.18 -8.08
C LEU A 108 -2.28 -1.69 -6.65
N ASP A 109 -3.06 -2.71 -6.29
CA ASP A 109 -3.16 -3.26 -4.92
C ASP A 109 -1.78 -3.75 -4.44
N CYS A 110 -1.38 -3.36 -3.23
CA CYS A 110 -0.14 -3.81 -2.58
C CYS A 110 1.17 -3.45 -3.35
N MET A 111 1.17 -2.39 -4.17
CA MET A 111 2.37 -1.97 -4.90
C MET A 111 3.33 -1.15 -4.01
N ARG A 112 4.58 -1.60 -3.89
CA ARG A 112 5.66 -0.87 -3.18
C ARG A 112 6.27 0.25 -4.04
N LEU A 113 6.94 1.19 -3.37
CA LEU A 113 7.66 2.28 -4.04
C LEU A 113 8.76 1.78 -5.00
N ASP A 114 9.50 0.73 -4.65
CA ASP A 114 10.55 0.17 -5.51
C ASP A 114 9.97 -0.51 -6.78
N GLN A 115 8.78 -1.09 -6.66
CA GLN A 115 8.03 -1.61 -7.80
C GLN A 115 7.52 -0.48 -8.69
N TRP A 116 7.01 0.61 -8.09
CA TRP A 116 6.65 1.81 -8.83
C TRP A 116 7.83 2.38 -9.62
N ARG A 117 9.01 2.51 -8.98
CA ARG A 117 10.25 2.93 -9.66
C ARG A 117 10.61 2.05 -10.87
N ALA A 118 10.30 0.75 -10.81
CA ALA A 118 10.53 -0.17 -11.92
C ALA A 118 9.51 -0.02 -13.08
N ILE A 119 8.26 0.37 -12.79
CA ILE A 119 7.19 0.51 -13.81
C ILE A 119 7.05 1.93 -14.35
N ALA A 120 7.38 2.97 -13.57
CA ALA A 120 7.24 4.37 -13.95
C ALA A 120 7.97 4.71 -15.27
N PRO A 121 9.20 4.22 -15.54
CA PRO A 121 9.87 4.45 -16.82
C PRO A 121 9.08 3.95 -18.04
N LEU A 122 8.31 2.86 -17.89
CA LEU A 122 7.47 2.33 -18.97
C LEU A 122 6.28 3.25 -19.29
N LEU A 123 5.84 4.06 -18.31
CA LEU A 123 4.76 5.02 -18.46
C LEU A 123 5.25 6.38 -18.94
N SER A 124 6.49 6.76 -18.59
CA SER A 124 7.13 8.02 -19.03
C SER A 124 7.30 8.14 -20.55
N GLU A 125 7.17 7.04 -21.31
CA GLU A 125 7.09 7.07 -22.77
C GLU A 125 5.79 7.73 -23.28
N PHE A 126 4.71 7.66 -22.50
CA PHE A 126 3.35 8.09 -22.89
C PHE A 126 2.83 9.27 -22.09
N PHE A 127 3.38 9.48 -20.89
CA PHE A 127 2.91 10.48 -19.94
C PHE A 127 4.06 11.33 -19.40
N ASP A 128 3.75 12.58 -19.08
CA ASP A 128 4.50 13.34 -18.08
C ASP A 128 4.03 12.89 -16.69
N VAL A 129 4.99 12.35 -15.92
CA VAL A 129 4.75 11.74 -14.62
C VAL A 129 5.10 12.73 -13.52
N GLU A 130 4.10 13.15 -12.75
CA GLU A 130 4.28 13.92 -11.53
C GLU A 130 3.96 13.01 -10.34
N GLU A 131 4.98 12.71 -9.53
CA GLU A 131 4.86 11.81 -8.39
C GLU A 131 4.83 12.58 -7.07
N THR A 132 4.04 12.08 -6.13
CA THR A 132 4.07 12.45 -4.72
C THR A 132 3.96 11.18 -3.88
N ILE A 133 4.27 11.29 -2.60
CA ILE A 133 4.17 10.20 -1.62
C ILE A 133 2.98 10.46 -0.71
N HIS A 134 2.24 9.41 -0.39
CA HIS A 134 1.24 9.39 0.68
C HIS A 134 1.55 8.28 1.69
N TYR A 135 0.86 8.33 2.83
CA TYR A 135 0.96 7.35 3.87
C TYR A 135 -0.31 6.48 3.92
N SER A 136 -0.16 5.16 3.74
CA SER A 136 -1.26 4.23 3.98
C SER A 136 -1.72 4.33 5.44
N ILE A 137 -3.04 4.30 5.66
CA ILE A 137 -3.58 4.16 7.01
C ILE A 137 -3.28 2.76 7.59
N LEU A 138 -3.46 2.63 8.90
CA LEU A 138 -3.31 1.38 9.65
C LEU A 138 -4.65 0.70 9.92
N PRO A 139 -4.72 -0.64 9.80
CA PRO A 139 -3.71 -1.53 9.20
C PRO A 139 -3.44 -1.23 7.74
N THR A 140 -2.19 -1.44 7.30
CA THR A 140 -1.76 -1.37 5.89
C THR A 140 -2.26 -2.58 5.10
N ALA A 141 -3.58 -2.78 5.10
CA ALA A 141 -4.24 -3.90 4.43
C ALA A 141 -5.45 -3.39 3.65
N THR A 142 -5.71 -4.05 2.54
CA THR A 142 -6.73 -3.71 1.55
C THR A 142 -8.09 -3.26 2.13
N PRO A 143 -8.77 -4.01 3.03
CA PRO A 143 -10.10 -3.60 3.53
C PRO A 143 -10.11 -2.31 4.35
N TYR A 144 -8.96 -1.86 4.84
CA TYR A 144 -8.83 -0.61 5.57
C TYR A 144 -8.36 0.50 4.62
N ALA A 145 -7.18 0.33 4.02
CA ALA A 145 -6.54 1.39 3.23
C ALA A 145 -7.30 1.70 1.93
N ARG A 146 -7.78 0.69 1.20
CA ARG A 146 -8.46 0.90 -0.07
C ARG A 146 -9.86 1.49 0.10
N ASN A 147 -10.60 1.02 1.10
CA ASN A 147 -11.88 1.62 1.46
C ASN A 147 -11.72 3.07 1.95
N ALA A 148 -10.63 3.38 2.66
CA ALA A 148 -10.32 4.75 3.04
C ALA A 148 -10.06 5.66 1.83
N ILE A 149 -9.38 5.15 0.81
CA ILE A 149 -9.20 5.86 -0.47
C ILE A 149 -10.54 6.17 -1.13
N PHE A 150 -11.38 5.16 -1.32
CA PHE A 150 -12.64 5.31 -2.05
C PHE A 150 -13.73 6.05 -1.27
N SER A 151 -13.72 5.99 0.06
CA SER A 151 -14.71 6.70 0.87
C SER A 151 -14.27 8.11 1.25
N GLY A 152 -12.96 8.35 1.35
CA GLY A 152 -12.38 9.52 2.02
C GLY A 152 -12.72 9.60 3.50
N GLN A 153 -12.92 8.45 4.13
CA GLN A 153 -13.34 8.28 5.51
C GLN A 153 -12.51 7.17 6.15
N TYR A 154 -12.35 7.26 7.47
CA TYR A 154 -11.75 6.18 8.24
C TYR A 154 -12.74 5.01 8.46
N PRO A 155 -12.25 3.82 8.84
CA PRO A 155 -13.11 2.66 9.08
C PRO A 155 -14.28 2.90 10.05
N ASP A 156 -14.06 3.63 11.15
CA ASP A 156 -15.09 4.01 12.10
C ASP A 156 -16.21 4.85 11.46
N GLU A 157 -15.84 5.87 10.68
CA GLU A 157 -16.75 6.73 9.95
C GLU A 157 -17.58 5.95 8.92
N ILE A 158 -16.96 5.02 8.18
CA ILE A 158 -17.66 4.15 7.22
C ILE A 158 -18.69 3.27 7.95
N ALA A 159 -18.32 2.69 9.09
CA ALA A 159 -19.23 1.84 9.86
C ALA A 159 -20.39 2.64 10.48
N GLU A 160 -20.16 3.90 10.86
CA GLU A 160 -21.19 4.79 11.36
C GLU A 160 -22.18 5.23 10.27
N THR A 161 -21.69 5.59 9.08
CA THR A 161 -22.55 6.03 7.97
C THR A 161 -23.22 4.85 7.24
N HIS A 162 -22.57 3.69 7.19
CA HIS A 162 -23.06 2.48 6.53
C HIS A 162 -22.92 1.24 7.42
N PRO A 163 -23.76 1.08 8.46
CA PRO A 163 -23.66 -0.06 9.39
C PRO A 163 -23.76 -1.45 8.74
N GLY A 164 -24.34 -1.55 7.54
CA GLY A 164 -24.44 -2.79 6.78
C GLY A 164 -23.29 -3.10 5.83
N TRP A 165 -22.36 -2.16 5.63
CA TRP A 165 -21.21 -2.31 4.72
C TRP A 165 -19.94 -2.73 5.45
N TRP A 166 -19.93 -2.56 6.77
CA TRP A 166 -18.86 -3.02 7.63
C TRP A 166 -19.22 -4.39 8.22
N ASP A 167 -18.74 -5.47 7.63
CA ASP A 167 -18.88 -6.80 8.22
C ASP A 167 -17.86 -7.00 9.35
N ALA A 168 -18.37 -7.12 10.58
CA ALA A 168 -17.55 -7.40 11.76
C ALA A 168 -16.94 -8.82 11.77
N SER A 169 -17.19 -9.65 10.75
CA SER A 169 -16.69 -11.02 10.64
C SER A 169 -15.21 -11.15 10.24
N ASP A 170 -14.55 -10.04 9.89
CA ASP A 170 -13.12 -9.99 9.52
C ASP A 170 -12.76 -10.86 8.30
N ASP A 171 -13.76 -11.26 7.51
CA ASP A 171 -13.55 -11.87 6.19
C ASP A 171 -13.19 -10.75 5.20
N GLU A 172 -11.89 -10.61 4.91
CA GLU A 172 -11.29 -9.60 4.01
C GLU A 172 -12.02 -9.51 2.64
N GLY A 173 -12.65 -10.60 2.19
CA GLY A 173 -13.43 -10.64 0.95
C GLY A 173 -14.75 -9.85 1.00
N SER A 174 -15.41 -9.82 2.16
CA SER A 174 -16.72 -9.16 2.34
C SER A 174 -16.60 -7.63 2.50
N LEU A 175 -15.50 -7.18 3.12
CA LEU A 175 -15.26 -5.77 3.46
C LEU A 175 -15.01 -4.87 2.26
N ASN A 176 -14.71 -5.45 1.09
CA ASN A 176 -14.36 -4.73 -0.14
C ASN A 176 -15.49 -4.73 -1.19
N THR A 177 -16.73 -4.96 -0.74
CA THR A 177 -17.89 -5.16 -1.62
C THR A 177 -18.44 -3.85 -2.19
N PHE A 178 -18.34 -2.74 -1.46
CA PHE A 178 -19.06 -1.49 -1.73
C PHE A 178 -18.15 -0.34 -2.20
N GLU A 179 -17.02 -0.65 -2.82
CA GLU A 179 -16.00 0.34 -3.16
C GLU A 179 -16.47 1.34 -4.23
N ASP A 180 -17.29 0.89 -5.17
CA ASP A 180 -17.88 1.74 -6.20
C ASP A 180 -18.92 2.70 -5.63
N GLU A 181 -19.76 2.23 -4.69
CA GLU A 181 -20.67 3.13 -4.00
C GLU A 181 -19.93 4.13 -3.11
N LEU A 182 -18.93 3.69 -2.34
CA LEU A 182 -18.11 4.58 -1.51
C LEU A 182 -17.50 5.72 -2.34
N LEU A 183 -16.93 5.42 -3.52
CA LEU A 183 -16.37 6.43 -4.41
C LEU A 183 -17.43 7.38 -4.96
N ALA A 184 -18.58 6.85 -5.39
CA ALA A 184 -19.67 7.68 -5.88
C ALA A 184 -20.17 8.65 -4.79
N GLU A 185 -20.30 8.17 -3.55
CA GLU A 185 -20.73 9.00 -2.41
C GLU A 185 -19.69 10.05 -2.03
N GLN A 186 -18.41 9.69 -2.02
CA GLN A 186 -17.32 10.62 -1.77
C GLN A 186 -17.32 11.75 -2.81
N LEU A 187 -17.41 11.41 -4.11
CA LEU A 187 -17.45 12.40 -5.18
C LEU A 187 -18.68 13.31 -5.06
N ARG A 188 -19.85 12.75 -4.74
CA ARG A 188 -21.06 13.53 -4.48
C ARG A 188 -20.89 14.49 -3.30
N ARG A 189 -20.28 14.04 -2.21
CA ARG A 189 -20.01 14.86 -1.01
C ARG A 189 -19.02 15.99 -1.30
N LEU A 190 -17.95 15.72 -2.05
CA LEU A 190 -16.90 16.70 -2.34
C LEU A 190 -17.29 17.71 -3.43
N THR A 191 -18.09 17.30 -4.41
CA THR A 191 -18.44 18.14 -5.57
C THR A 191 -19.84 18.76 -5.49
N GLY A 192 -20.71 18.24 -4.63
CA GLY A 192 -22.13 18.66 -4.54
C GLY A 192 -23.00 18.20 -5.71
N ARG A 193 -22.51 17.31 -6.57
CA ARG A 193 -23.22 16.78 -7.75
C ARG A 193 -22.92 15.30 -7.98
N ASP A 194 -23.77 14.63 -8.74
CA ASP A 194 -23.48 13.26 -9.18
C ASP A 194 -22.40 13.27 -10.27
N VAL A 195 -21.35 12.47 -10.04
CA VAL A 195 -20.26 12.23 -11.00
C VAL A 195 -20.43 10.82 -11.53
N PRO A 196 -20.50 10.59 -12.86
CA PRO A 196 -20.57 9.25 -13.40
C PRO A 196 -19.31 8.46 -13.04
N VAL A 197 -19.47 7.33 -12.36
CA VAL A 197 -18.36 6.42 -12.01
C VAL A 197 -18.52 5.12 -12.78
N HIS A 198 -17.42 4.66 -13.37
CA HIS A 198 -17.28 3.28 -13.81
C HIS A 198 -16.20 2.63 -12.97
N TYR A 199 -16.58 1.61 -12.21
CA TYR A 199 -15.68 0.84 -11.37
C TYR A 199 -15.49 -0.57 -11.94
N ASP A 200 -14.26 -1.08 -11.93
CA ASP A 200 -13.94 -2.47 -12.30
C ASP A 200 -12.77 -2.99 -11.47
N LYS A 201 -12.97 -4.13 -10.78
CA LYS A 201 -11.94 -4.84 -10.04
C LYS A 201 -11.41 -6.01 -10.87
N ILE A 202 -10.11 -5.98 -11.18
CA ILE A 202 -9.49 -6.82 -12.20
C ILE A 202 -8.52 -7.79 -11.54
N PHE A 203 -8.98 -9.05 -11.41
CA PHE A 203 -8.19 -10.14 -10.81
C PHE A 203 -7.33 -10.92 -11.80
N SER A 204 -7.65 -10.91 -13.10
CA SER A 204 -6.86 -11.66 -14.09
C SER A 204 -6.90 -11.07 -15.50
N ASP A 205 -5.79 -11.24 -16.21
CA ASP A 205 -5.66 -10.86 -17.62
C ASP A 205 -6.49 -11.71 -18.59
N ARG A 206 -7.07 -12.84 -18.14
CA ARG A 206 -7.95 -13.68 -18.98
C ARG A 206 -9.19 -12.95 -19.48
N GLN A 207 -9.53 -11.81 -18.86
CA GLN A 207 -10.68 -10.99 -19.22
C GLN A 207 -10.33 -9.71 -19.98
N ARG A 208 -9.09 -9.55 -20.49
CA ARG A 208 -8.59 -8.33 -21.16
C ARG A 208 -9.57 -7.68 -22.14
N ALA A 209 -10.11 -8.45 -23.08
CA ALA A 209 -11.02 -7.93 -24.10
C ALA A 209 -12.36 -7.44 -23.48
N LYS A 210 -12.85 -8.12 -22.45
CA LYS A 210 -14.08 -7.74 -21.73
C LYS A 210 -13.90 -6.46 -20.94
N VAL A 211 -12.80 -6.35 -20.18
CA VAL A 211 -12.45 -5.14 -19.41
C VAL A 211 -12.36 -3.94 -20.34
N ARG A 212 -11.60 -4.06 -21.44
CA ARG A 212 -11.48 -2.98 -22.44
C ARG A 212 -12.83 -2.57 -23.04
N GLY A 213 -13.72 -3.53 -23.31
CA GLY A 213 -15.08 -3.26 -23.80
C GLY A 213 -15.94 -2.46 -22.81
N ARG A 214 -15.84 -2.79 -21.51
CA ARG A 214 -16.54 -2.06 -20.43
C ARG A 214 -16.01 -0.64 -20.28
N VAL A 215 -14.68 -0.48 -20.19
CA VAL A 215 -14.03 0.84 -20.12
C VAL A 215 -14.42 1.70 -21.33
N ASN A 216 -14.33 1.16 -22.55
CA ASN A 216 -14.74 1.88 -23.76
C ASN A 216 -16.22 2.31 -23.76
N SER A 217 -17.08 1.52 -23.11
CA SER A 217 -18.49 1.88 -22.98
C SER A 217 -18.69 3.00 -21.97
N ALA A 218 -17.95 2.98 -20.86
CA ALA A 218 -17.99 4.02 -19.84
C ALA A 218 -17.49 5.39 -20.35
N LEU A 219 -16.44 5.40 -21.17
CA LEU A 219 -15.90 6.62 -21.80
C LEU A 219 -16.89 7.39 -22.68
N LYS A 220 -18.04 6.78 -23.03
CA LYS A 220 -19.11 7.47 -23.77
C LYS A 220 -19.86 8.49 -22.88
N ASN A 221 -19.73 8.39 -21.56
CA ASN A 221 -20.31 9.32 -20.61
C ASN A 221 -19.31 10.46 -20.35
N PRO A 222 -19.62 11.72 -20.72
CA PRO A 222 -18.73 12.84 -20.46
C PRO A 222 -18.45 13.04 -18.96
N GLY A 223 -17.23 13.44 -18.63
CA GLY A 223 -16.79 13.70 -17.26
C GLY A 223 -16.82 12.49 -16.33
N SER A 224 -16.80 11.28 -16.89
CA SER A 224 -16.80 10.04 -16.10
C SER A 224 -15.47 9.81 -15.39
N VAL A 225 -15.53 9.34 -14.15
CA VAL A 225 -14.38 8.74 -13.47
C VAL A 225 -14.32 7.26 -13.80
N ILE A 226 -13.19 6.82 -14.36
CA ILE A 226 -12.90 5.41 -14.65
C ILE A 226 -12.01 4.87 -13.53
N ALA A 227 -12.64 4.28 -12.51
CA ALA A 227 -11.96 3.71 -11.35
C ALA A 227 -11.61 2.23 -11.57
N LEU A 228 -10.33 1.88 -11.49
CA LEU A 228 -9.85 0.53 -11.78
C LEU A 228 -8.94 0.03 -10.66
N VAL A 229 -9.19 -1.17 -10.17
CA VAL A 229 -8.34 -1.83 -9.17
C VAL A 229 -7.70 -3.07 -9.79
N PHE A 230 -6.38 -3.19 -9.70
CA PHE A 230 -5.63 -4.34 -10.17
C PHE A 230 -4.96 -5.07 -9.01
N ASN A 231 -5.39 -6.31 -8.75
CA ASN A 231 -4.97 -7.09 -7.57
C ASN A 231 -3.75 -7.99 -7.83
N PHE A 232 -3.03 -7.83 -8.94
CA PHE A 232 -2.00 -8.81 -9.32
C PHE A 232 -0.87 -8.91 -8.29
N VAL A 233 -0.38 -7.78 -7.78
CA VAL A 233 0.73 -7.78 -6.83
C VAL A 233 0.30 -8.43 -5.51
N ASP A 234 -0.92 -8.14 -5.04
CA ASP A 234 -1.50 -8.79 -3.86
C ASP A 234 -1.69 -10.31 -4.05
N LEU A 235 -2.19 -10.75 -5.21
CA LEU A 235 -2.29 -12.18 -5.56
C LEU A 235 -0.92 -12.86 -5.58
N MET A 236 0.13 -12.19 -6.03
CA MET A 236 1.50 -12.71 -5.99
C MET A 236 2.03 -12.77 -4.55
N THR A 237 1.72 -11.79 -3.73
CA THR A 237 2.11 -11.71 -2.31
C THR A 237 1.45 -12.81 -1.48
N HIS A 238 0.12 -12.95 -1.53
CA HIS A 238 -0.62 -13.98 -0.81
C HIS A 238 -0.44 -15.38 -1.39
N GLY A 239 -0.50 -15.50 -2.73
CA GLY A 239 -0.35 -16.77 -3.45
C GLY A 239 1.02 -17.42 -3.25
N ARG A 240 2.04 -16.64 -2.89
CA ARG A 240 3.37 -17.15 -2.52
C ARG A 240 3.30 -18.13 -1.34
N SER A 241 2.52 -17.83 -0.31
CA SER A 241 2.40 -18.71 0.88
C SER A 241 1.69 -20.05 0.61
N GLU A 242 1.06 -20.17 -0.57
CA GLU A 242 0.29 -21.35 -1.02
C GLU A 242 0.91 -22.05 -2.23
N SER A 243 1.87 -21.41 -2.92
CA SER A 243 2.53 -21.92 -4.12
C SER A 243 4.05 -21.97 -3.94
N PRO A 244 4.64 -23.18 -3.82
CA PRO A 244 6.09 -23.36 -3.77
C PRO A 244 6.82 -22.73 -4.95
N ILE A 245 6.21 -22.73 -6.15
CA ILE A 245 6.77 -22.12 -7.36
C ILE A 245 6.88 -20.60 -7.19
N LEU A 246 5.83 -19.95 -6.67
CA LEU A 246 5.88 -18.51 -6.41
C LEU A 246 6.91 -18.17 -5.33
N MET A 247 7.12 -19.05 -4.35
CA MET A 247 8.19 -18.88 -3.36
C MET A 247 9.59 -18.89 -3.96
N GLU A 248 9.83 -19.75 -4.95
CA GLU A 248 11.12 -19.84 -5.64
C GLU A 248 11.38 -18.64 -6.55
N VAL A 249 10.35 -18.18 -7.28
CA VAL A 249 10.51 -17.12 -8.27
C VAL A 249 10.51 -15.73 -7.62
N ALA A 250 9.66 -15.47 -6.61
CA ALA A 250 9.61 -14.19 -5.90
C ALA A 250 10.43 -14.24 -4.60
N ARG A 251 11.64 -14.78 -4.63
CA ARG A 251 12.41 -15.16 -3.42
C ARG A 251 12.79 -13.99 -2.50
N ASP A 252 13.07 -12.83 -3.08
CA ASP A 252 13.55 -11.61 -2.43
C ASP A 252 12.88 -10.36 -3.06
N GLU A 253 13.22 -9.18 -2.56
CA GLU A 253 12.63 -7.90 -3.00
C GLU A 253 12.95 -7.59 -4.46
N ALA A 254 14.18 -7.86 -4.91
CA ALA A 254 14.60 -7.64 -6.30
C ALA A 254 13.83 -8.55 -7.26
N ALA A 255 13.71 -9.84 -6.93
CA ALA A 255 12.96 -10.80 -7.73
C ALA A 255 11.46 -10.45 -7.81
N LEU A 256 10.85 -10.02 -6.69
CA LEU A 256 9.47 -9.56 -6.69
C LEU A 256 9.30 -8.32 -7.59
N ARG A 257 10.22 -7.34 -7.51
CA ARG A 257 10.21 -6.15 -8.36
C ARG A 257 10.31 -6.50 -9.85
N ASP A 258 11.22 -7.41 -10.22
CA ASP A 258 11.40 -7.86 -11.61
C ASP A 258 10.16 -8.58 -12.15
N LEU A 259 9.50 -9.39 -11.31
CA LEU A 259 8.24 -10.02 -11.65
C LEU A 259 7.13 -9.00 -11.86
N THR A 260 7.00 -8.01 -10.97
CA THR A 260 6.00 -6.95 -11.11
C THR A 260 6.21 -6.16 -12.40
N ARG A 261 7.46 -5.79 -12.72
CA ARG A 261 7.80 -5.11 -13.97
C ARG A 261 7.44 -5.96 -15.20
N THR A 262 7.85 -7.23 -15.20
CA THR A 262 7.59 -8.17 -16.31
C THR A 262 6.09 -8.41 -16.52
N TRP A 263 5.32 -8.55 -15.44
CA TRP A 263 3.87 -8.64 -15.51
C TRP A 263 3.28 -7.36 -16.10
N PHE A 264 3.70 -6.19 -15.59
CA PHE A 264 3.12 -4.91 -15.96
C PHE A 264 3.26 -4.64 -17.46
N GLU A 265 4.43 -4.90 -18.05
CA GLU A 265 4.69 -4.74 -19.50
C GLU A 265 3.67 -5.46 -20.40
N ARG A 266 3.13 -6.58 -19.92
CA ARG A 266 2.16 -7.42 -20.65
C ARG A 266 0.77 -7.35 -20.05
N SER A 267 0.51 -6.51 -19.05
CA SER A 267 -0.74 -6.49 -18.28
C SER A 267 -1.89 -5.80 -19.03
N THR A 268 -3.12 -6.05 -18.59
CA THR A 268 -4.29 -5.27 -19.00
C THR A 268 -4.22 -3.83 -18.48
N ALA A 269 -3.56 -3.60 -17.34
CA ALA A 269 -3.34 -2.27 -16.77
C ALA A 269 -2.56 -1.39 -17.75
N PHE A 270 -1.40 -1.86 -18.23
CA PHE A 270 -0.57 -1.11 -19.17
C PHE A 270 -1.28 -0.84 -20.50
N ASP A 271 -2.06 -1.79 -21.01
CA ASP A 271 -2.90 -1.58 -22.20
C ASP A 271 -3.92 -0.44 -22.03
N ILE A 272 -4.57 -0.38 -20.87
CA ILE A 272 -5.56 0.65 -20.56
C ILE A 272 -4.88 2.01 -20.40
N LEU A 273 -3.73 2.07 -19.70
CA LEU A 273 -2.96 3.30 -19.53
C LEU A 273 -2.47 3.84 -20.87
N ARG A 274 -1.96 3.00 -21.77
CA ARG A 274 -1.57 3.44 -23.13
C ARG A 274 -2.76 3.94 -23.93
N GLU A 275 -3.93 3.33 -23.79
CA GLU A 275 -5.15 3.80 -24.45
C GLU A 275 -5.62 5.15 -23.89
N ALA A 276 -5.53 5.36 -22.57
CA ALA A 276 -5.82 6.64 -21.93
C ALA A 276 -4.91 7.75 -22.47
N ALA A 277 -3.59 7.49 -22.56
CA ALA A 277 -2.64 8.43 -23.16
C ALA A 277 -3.00 8.79 -24.61
N ARG A 278 -3.27 7.79 -25.45
CA ARG A 278 -3.65 8.02 -26.87
C ARG A 278 -4.90 8.86 -27.05
N ARG A 279 -5.81 8.84 -26.07
CA ARG A 279 -7.06 9.60 -26.09
C ARG A 279 -6.94 10.94 -25.36
N GLY A 280 -5.79 11.27 -24.80
CA GLY A 280 -5.59 12.51 -24.06
C GLY A 280 -6.26 12.55 -22.69
N HIS A 281 -6.55 11.40 -22.08
CA HIS A 281 -7.15 11.34 -20.74
C HIS A 281 -6.09 11.31 -19.64
N GLU A 282 -6.23 12.16 -18.63
CA GLU A 282 -5.39 12.12 -17.43
C GLU A 282 -5.63 10.86 -16.60
N VAL A 283 -4.57 10.40 -15.94
CA VAL A 283 -4.63 9.26 -15.02
C VAL A 283 -4.05 9.66 -13.67
N ILE A 284 -4.76 9.33 -12.60
CA ILE A 284 -4.19 9.22 -11.25
C ILE A 284 -3.92 7.74 -10.99
N LEU A 285 -2.66 7.38 -10.75
CA LEU A 285 -2.24 6.02 -10.42
C LEU A 285 -1.68 5.99 -9.00
N THR A 286 -2.17 5.10 -8.16
CA THR A 286 -1.68 4.93 -6.79
C THR A 286 -1.77 3.46 -6.35
N THR A 287 -1.51 3.24 -5.07
CA THR A 287 -1.64 1.97 -4.35
C THR A 287 -2.32 2.25 -3.02
N ASP A 288 -2.97 1.24 -2.47
CA ASP A 288 -3.56 1.28 -1.14
C ASP A 288 -2.50 1.17 -0.05
N HIS A 289 -1.61 0.18 -0.16
CA HIS A 289 -0.49 -0.06 0.75
C HIS A 289 0.67 -0.76 0.01
N GLY A 290 1.76 -1.03 0.72
CA GLY A 290 2.84 -1.90 0.25
C GLY A 290 2.93 -3.23 1.01
N SER A 291 4.09 -3.87 0.94
CA SER A 291 4.39 -5.12 1.65
C SER A 291 5.85 -5.22 2.05
N ILE A 292 6.15 -6.08 3.02
CA ILE A 292 7.50 -6.31 3.52
C ILE A 292 7.82 -7.81 3.58
N LEU A 293 9.06 -8.16 3.25
CA LEU A 293 9.59 -9.51 3.39
C LEU A 293 9.83 -9.81 4.88
N CYS A 294 8.95 -10.60 5.49
CA CYS A 294 8.98 -10.88 6.92
C CYS A 294 9.95 -12.02 7.27
N GLN A 295 10.91 -11.78 8.17
CA GLN A 295 11.89 -12.79 8.57
C GLN A 295 11.83 -13.12 10.06
N HIS A 296 11.33 -12.21 10.89
CA HIS A 296 11.34 -12.36 12.34
C HIS A 296 9.96 -12.73 12.91
N PRO A 297 9.80 -13.91 13.53
CA PRO A 297 8.53 -14.25 14.19
C PRO A 297 8.39 -13.48 15.52
N SER A 298 7.18 -12.99 15.81
CA SER A 298 6.79 -12.42 17.10
C SER A 298 5.68 -13.25 17.73
N THR A 299 5.95 -13.84 18.89
CA THR A 299 4.96 -14.65 19.60
C THR A 299 3.84 -13.78 20.15
N VAL A 300 2.59 -14.13 19.82
CA VAL A 300 1.39 -13.50 20.38
C VAL A 300 0.56 -14.51 21.15
N PHE A 301 -0.02 -14.05 22.25
CA PHE A 301 -1.02 -14.80 22.99
C PHE A 301 -2.39 -14.26 22.61
N ALA A 302 -3.16 -15.10 21.93
CA ALA A 302 -4.48 -14.78 21.44
C ALA A 302 -5.48 -15.89 21.76
N ARG A 303 -6.74 -15.50 21.86
CA ARG A 303 -7.89 -16.42 21.87
C ARG A 303 -8.32 -16.72 20.42
N LYS A 304 -9.30 -17.62 20.26
CA LYS A 304 -9.77 -18.09 18.94
C LYS A 304 -10.50 -17.03 18.10
N ASP A 305 -10.94 -15.95 18.73
CA ASP A 305 -11.67 -14.82 18.13
C ASP A 305 -10.74 -13.78 17.46
N ALA A 306 -9.42 -14.02 17.45
CA ALA A 306 -8.49 -13.10 16.84
C ALA A 306 -8.53 -13.16 15.31
N THR A 307 -8.36 -12.01 14.66
CA THR A 307 -8.22 -11.87 13.20
C THR A 307 -7.17 -12.82 12.63
N SER A 308 -7.29 -13.20 11.34
CA SER A 308 -6.38 -14.18 10.72
C SER A 308 -5.07 -13.59 10.21
N ASN A 309 -5.03 -12.30 9.89
CA ASN A 309 -3.85 -11.63 9.31
C ASN A 309 -2.59 -11.79 10.19
N LEU A 310 -1.41 -11.90 9.59
CA LEU A 310 -0.15 -12.16 10.30
C LEU A 310 0.60 -10.90 10.73
N ARG A 311 0.23 -9.73 10.22
CA ARG A 311 0.84 -8.44 10.53
C ARG A 311 -0.01 -7.60 11.47
N TYR A 312 -1.32 -7.84 11.54
CA TYR A 312 -2.18 -7.29 12.59
C TYR A 312 -3.02 -8.37 13.26
N LYS A 313 -3.33 -8.19 14.55
CA LYS A 313 -4.26 -9.02 15.32
C LYS A 313 -5.21 -8.16 16.11
N PHE A 314 -6.51 -8.33 15.89
CA PHE A 314 -7.57 -7.73 16.72
C PHE A 314 -8.33 -8.84 17.43
N GLY A 315 -8.63 -8.66 18.71
CA GLY A 315 -9.31 -9.68 19.49
C GLY A 315 -9.26 -9.39 20.99
N GLN A 316 -9.94 -10.22 21.79
CA GLN A 316 -9.97 -10.03 23.23
C GLN A 316 -8.66 -10.43 23.92
N ASP A 317 -8.20 -9.58 24.84
CA ASP A 317 -7.04 -9.81 25.70
C ASP A 317 -5.74 -10.16 24.95
N LEU A 318 -5.56 -9.66 23.72
CA LEU A 318 -4.33 -9.90 22.97
C LEU A 318 -3.11 -9.28 23.66
N ARG A 319 -1.99 -10.00 23.60
CA ARG A 319 -0.68 -9.51 24.03
C ARG A 319 0.44 -10.09 23.16
N ALA A 320 1.42 -9.25 22.83
CA ALA A 320 2.69 -9.70 22.29
C ALA A 320 3.62 -10.14 23.43
N GLU A 321 4.42 -11.17 23.21
CA GLU A 321 5.47 -11.60 24.14
C GLU A 321 6.52 -10.50 24.32
N GLN A 322 6.91 -9.86 23.22
CA GLN A 322 7.89 -8.77 23.20
C GLN A 322 7.22 -7.48 22.75
N LYS A 323 7.12 -6.49 23.64
CA LYS A 323 6.46 -5.20 23.34
C LYS A 323 7.12 -4.42 22.20
N SER A 324 8.44 -4.57 22.00
CA SER A 324 9.18 -3.89 20.93
C SER A 324 8.85 -4.40 19.52
N THR A 325 8.10 -5.49 19.39
CA THR A 325 7.80 -6.11 18.09
C THR A 325 6.43 -5.72 17.54
N ALA A 326 5.62 -5.01 18.35
CA ALA A 326 4.25 -4.66 17.99
C ALA A 326 3.81 -3.34 18.63
N TYR A 327 3.11 -2.52 17.85
CA TYR A 327 2.23 -1.51 18.40
C TYR A 327 1.03 -2.19 19.07
N VAL A 328 0.75 -1.85 20.33
CA VAL A 328 -0.35 -2.42 21.11
C VAL A 328 -1.22 -1.29 21.66
N THR A 329 -2.50 -1.30 21.31
CA THR A 329 -3.49 -0.37 21.86
C THR A 329 -4.76 -1.11 22.29
N ARG A 330 -5.47 -0.55 23.27
CA ARG A 330 -6.83 -0.96 23.67
C ARG A 330 -7.88 0.09 23.33
N ASP A 331 -7.45 1.20 22.74
CA ASP A 331 -8.30 2.28 22.29
C ASP A 331 -8.40 2.18 20.76
N GLU A 332 -9.58 1.85 20.27
CA GLU A 332 -9.89 1.73 18.84
C GLU A 332 -9.70 3.06 18.09
N ARG A 333 -9.85 4.19 18.79
CA ARG A 333 -9.73 5.53 18.19
C ARG A 333 -8.30 5.83 17.75
N HIS A 334 -7.32 5.22 18.40
CA HIS A 334 -5.92 5.31 17.97
C HIS A 334 -5.70 4.77 16.55
N LEU A 335 -6.60 3.92 16.05
CA LEU A 335 -6.56 3.34 14.71
C LEU A 335 -7.78 3.77 13.85
N ARG A 336 -8.67 4.61 14.39
CA ARG A 336 -9.97 4.96 13.78
C ARG A 336 -10.76 3.72 13.32
N LEU A 337 -10.77 2.71 14.17
CA LEU A 337 -11.53 1.48 13.97
C LEU A 337 -12.90 1.57 14.67
N PRO A 338 -13.94 0.89 14.16
CA PRO A 338 -15.23 0.84 14.83
C PRO A 338 -15.12 0.31 16.27
N ALA A 339 -16.04 0.77 17.13
CA ALA A 339 -16.07 0.40 18.55
C ALA A 339 -16.03 -1.12 18.73
N GLY A 340 -15.01 -1.58 19.45
CA GLY A 340 -14.81 -2.99 19.75
C GLY A 340 -15.72 -3.52 20.85
N ARG A 341 -15.67 -4.84 21.06
CA ARG A 341 -16.24 -5.47 22.27
C ARG A 341 -15.41 -5.11 23.50
N LEU A 342 -15.99 -5.27 24.70
CA LEU A 342 -15.25 -5.10 25.94
C LEU A 342 -14.01 -6.01 25.97
N GLY A 343 -12.85 -5.45 26.33
CA GLY A 343 -11.58 -6.18 26.42
C GLY A 343 -10.86 -6.38 25.09
N MET A 344 -11.28 -5.70 24.01
CA MET A 344 -10.55 -5.69 22.75
C MET A 344 -9.15 -5.08 22.91
N SER A 345 -8.20 -5.72 22.25
CA SER A 345 -6.83 -5.23 22.05
C SER A 345 -6.53 -5.28 20.56
N TYR A 346 -5.73 -4.32 20.10
CA TYR A 346 -5.31 -4.19 18.71
C TYR A 346 -3.78 -4.23 18.66
N LEU A 347 -3.25 -5.20 17.92
CA LEU A 347 -1.82 -5.42 17.74
C LEU A 347 -1.47 -5.20 16.26
N ILE A 348 -0.43 -4.41 16.00
CA ILE A 348 0.11 -4.19 14.66
C ILE A 348 1.62 -4.44 14.72
N ALA A 349 2.14 -5.32 13.88
CA ALA A 349 3.54 -5.70 13.85
C ALA A 349 4.42 -4.52 13.39
N LEU A 350 5.58 -4.36 14.02
CA LEU A 350 6.61 -3.40 13.61
C LEU A 350 7.64 -4.08 12.71
N GLU A 351 8.41 -3.28 11.96
CA GLU A 351 9.56 -3.77 11.16
C GLU A 351 9.14 -4.97 10.27
N ASP A 352 9.96 -6.02 10.17
CA ASP A 352 9.68 -7.24 9.42
C ASP A 352 9.10 -8.36 10.32
N TYR A 353 8.55 -8.01 11.48
CA TYR A 353 7.96 -9.00 12.39
C TYR A 353 6.64 -9.56 11.85
N PHE A 354 6.35 -10.83 12.13
CA PHE A 354 5.04 -11.43 11.86
C PHE A 354 4.57 -12.29 13.02
N PHE A 355 3.27 -12.28 13.27
CA PHE A 355 2.68 -12.90 14.45
C PHE A 355 2.57 -14.42 14.33
N VAL A 356 3.02 -15.10 15.38
CA VAL A 356 2.97 -16.56 15.52
C VAL A 356 2.40 -16.96 16.87
N TYR A 357 1.83 -18.15 16.96
CA TYR A 357 1.23 -18.66 18.20
C TYR A 357 2.14 -19.70 18.88
N PRO A 358 2.21 -19.71 20.23
CA PRO A 358 3.02 -20.69 20.97
C PRO A 358 2.71 -22.15 20.59
N THR A 359 1.44 -22.46 20.33
CA THR A 359 0.97 -23.82 20.04
C THR A 359 1.37 -24.34 18.67
N LYS A 360 1.66 -23.45 17.70
CA LYS A 360 1.98 -23.79 16.31
C LYS A 360 3.25 -23.08 15.81
N LEU A 361 4.16 -22.74 16.72
CA LEU A 361 5.31 -21.88 16.43
C LEU A 361 6.13 -22.36 15.22
N ARG A 362 6.51 -23.65 15.20
CA ARG A 362 7.33 -24.23 14.13
C ARG A 362 6.62 -24.27 12.78
N GLU A 363 5.32 -24.57 12.79
CA GLU A 363 4.49 -24.61 11.58
C GLU A 363 4.41 -23.23 10.93
N TYR A 364 4.11 -22.20 11.72
CA TYR A 364 4.04 -20.83 11.23
C TYR A 364 5.39 -20.30 10.76
N GLN A 365 6.47 -20.57 11.51
CA GLN A 365 7.82 -20.17 11.11
C GLN A 365 8.24 -20.84 9.79
N ALA A 366 7.99 -22.15 9.64
CA ALA A 366 8.34 -22.86 8.41
C ALA A 366 7.53 -22.37 7.20
N ARG A 367 6.26 -21.97 7.41
CA ARG A 367 5.37 -21.54 6.34
C ARG A 367 5.55 -20.09 5.93
N TYR A 368 5.73 -19.17 6.88
CA TYR A 368 5.60 -17.73 6.62
C TYR A 368 6.91 -16.94 6.73
N ARG A 369 7.99 -17.53 7.25
CA ARG A 369 9.30 -16.88 7.20
C ARG A 369 9.74 -16.70 5.76
N ASN A 370 10.28 -15.53 5.44
CA ASN A 370 10.62 -15.10 4.08
C ASN A 370 9.40 -15.02 3.15
N SER A 371 8.21 -14.74 3.69
CA SER A 371 7.03 -14.37 2.89
C SER A 371 6.86 -12.85 2.87
N PHE A 372 6.37 -12.32 1.75
CA PHE A 372 5.87 -10.96 1.72
C PHE A 372 4.52 -10.92 2.43
N LEU A 373 4.38 -10.00 3.38
CA LEU A 373 3.14 -9.78 4.12
C LEU A 373 2.87 -8.27 4.21
N HIS A 374 1.63 -7.92 4.52
CA HIS A 374 1.17 -6.54 4.71
C HIS A 374 0.21 -6.45 5.90
N GLY A 375 -0.05 -5.25 6.38
CA GLY A 375 -0.91 -4.96 7.53
C GLY A 375 -0.16 -4.43 8.76
N GLY A 376 1.16 -4.26 8.68
CA GLY A 376 2.03 -3.79 9.75
C GLY A 376 2.44 -2.31 9.64
N ILE A 377 3.48 -1.96 10.39
CA ILE A 377 4.15 -0.66 10.38
C ILE A 377 5.59 -0.86 9.87
N SER A 378 5.82 -0.44 8.62
CA SER A 378 7.15 -0.28 8.05
C SER A 378 7.12 0.81 6.96
N PRO A 379 8.27 1.41 6.59
CA PRO A 379 8.34 2.32 5.44
C PRO A 379 7.80 1.67 4.15
N GLU A 380 8.10 0.40 3.93
CA GLU A 380 7.68 -0.35 2.74
C GLU A 380 6.17 -0.54 2.64
N GLU A 381 5.49 -0.69 3.77
CA GLU A 381 4.03 -0.85 3.82
C GLU A 381 3.30 0.48 3.78
N MET A 382 3.82 1.51 4.48
CA MET A 382 3.13 2.78 4.69
C MET A 382 3.50 3.87 3.70
N ILE A 383 4.75 3.97 3.24
CA ILE A 383 5.22 5.06 2.39
C ILE A 383 5.07 4.65 0.93
N VAL A 384 4.04 5.17 0.28
CA VAL A 384 3.58 4.67 -1.02
C VAL A 384 3.30 5.79 -2.04
N PRO A 385 3.45 5.50 -3.34
CA PRO A 385 3.36 6.53 -4.37
C PRO A 385 1.91 6.86 -4.77
N VAL A 386 1.71 8.11 -5.16
CA VAL A 386 0.61 8.57 -6.01
C VAL A 386 1.21 9.36 -7.18
N ALA A 387 0.80 9.03 -8.40
CA ALA A 387 1.32 9.62 -9.61
C ALA A 387 0.17 10.22 -10.43
N SER A 388 0.34 11.49 -10.79
CA SER A 388 -0.48 12.18 -11.79
C SER A 388 0.20 12.04 -13.15
N LEU A 389 -0.47 11.35 -14.07
CA LEU A 389 0.03 11.06 -15.40
C LEU A 389 -0.73 11.93 -16.41
N LYS A 390 -0.04 12.92 -16.97
CA LYS A 390 -0.57 13.79 -18.03
C LYS A 390 -0.12 13.28 -19.39
N PRO A 391 -1.04 12.98 -20.33
CA PRO A 391 -0.65 12.47 -21.63
C PRO A 391 0.32 13.41 -22.35
N ARG A 392 1.39 12.83 -22.92
CA ARG A 392 2.28 13.59 -23.81
C ARG A 392 1.58 13.85 -25.14
N ALA A 393 1.76 15.06 -25.65
CA ALA A 393 1.22 15.50 -26.93
C ALA A 393 1.88 14.81 -28.12
#